data_AF-A0A3C1UJ00-F1
#
_entry.id   AF-A0A3C1UJ00-F1
#
_cell.length_a   1.000
_cell.length_b   1.000
_cell.length_c   1.000
_cell.angle_alpha   90.00
_cell.angle_beta   90.00
_cell.angle_gamma   90.00
#
_symmetry.space_group_name_H-M   'P 1'
#
loop_
_entity.id
_entity.type
_entity.pdbx_description
1 polymer ?
#
loop_
_entity_poly.entity_id
_entity_poly.type
_entity_poly.pdbx_seq_one_letter_code
_entity_poly.pdbx_strand_id
1 'polypeptide(L)' 'GATGIKFNDYAVTALEAALNEAIDLYEDQKNYKKIRKNGMLKDFSWERTSLEYLDLYDSLLQ' A
#
# COMPACT_ATOMS: atom_id res chain seq x y z
N GLY A 1 1.66 -4.41 -8.90
CA GLY A 1 1.51 -3.01 -9.37
C GLY A 1 1.57 -2.08 -8.18
N ALA A 2 2.10 -0.87 -8.37
CA ALA A 2 2.18 0.14 -7.31
C ALA A 2 0.79 0.64 -6.88
N THR A 3 0.62 0.90 -5.58
CA THR A 3 -0.63 1.37 -4.95
C THR A 3 -0.47 2.68 -4.19
N GLY A 4 0.73 3.25 -4.12
CA GLY A 4 1.04 4.48 -3.41
C GLY A 4 2.54 4.70 -3.28
N ILE A 5 2.92 5.69 -2.47
CA ILE A 5 4.30 6.11 -2.19
C ILE A 5 4.66 5.68 -0.76
N LYS A 6 5.90 5.23 -0.56
CA LYS A 6 6.45 4.87 0.75
C LYS A 6 7.83 5.49 0.87
N PHE A 7 8.20 5.84 2.11
CA PHE A 7 9.56 6.21 2.48
C PHE A 7 9.93 5.43 3.75
N ASN A 8 11.20 5.10 3.91
CA ASN A 8 11.67 4.19 4.97
C ASN A 8 12.31 4.95 6.13
N ASP A 9 13.01 6.04 5.84
CA ASP A 9 13.71 6.79 6.87
C ASP A 9 12.72 7.65 7.65
N TYR A 10 12.75 7.53 8.97
CA TYR A 10 11.99 8.40 9.88
C TYR A 10 12.69 9.77 10.00
N ALA A 11 12.81 10.46 8.87
CA ALA A 11 13.51 11.73 8.73
C ALA A 11 12.64 12.73 7.96
N VAL A 12 12.76 14.01 8.31
CA VAL A 12 12.01 15.10 7.65
C VAL A 12 12.30 15.14 6.15
N THR A 13 13.56 14.94 5.76
CA THR A 13 13.98 14.94 4.35
C THR A 13 13.37 13.79 3.55
N ALA A 14 13.18 12.63 4.16
CA ALA A 14 12.55 11.49 3.49
C ALA A 14 11.04 11.71 3.30
N LEU A 15 10.37 12.33 4.27
CA LEU A 15 8.99 12.75 4.14
C LEU A 15 8.83 13.84 3.06
N GLU A 16 9.72 14.83 3.03
CA GLU A 16 9.72 15.89 2.02
C GLU A 16 9.88 15.33 0.61
N ALA A 17 10.82 14.40 0.41
CA ALA A 17 11.00 13.71 -0.86
C ALA A 17 9.74 12.94 -1.29
N ALA A 18 9.12 12.19 -0.36
CA ALA A 18 7.88 11.46 -0.63
C ALA A 18 6.69 12.38 -0.96
N LEU A 19 6.64 13.58 -0.36
CA LEU A 19 5.61 14.57 -0.65
C LEU A 19 5.80 15.17 -2.06
N ASN A 20 7.03 15.49 -2.44
CA ASN A 20 7.33 15.96 -3.80
C ASN A 20 6.98 14.88 -4.84
N GLU A 21 7.32 13.61 -4.59
CA GLU A 21 6.90 12.48 -5.45
C GLU A 21 5.36 12.40 -5.57
N ALA A 22 4.62 12.69 -4.50
CA ALA A 22 3.16 12.69 -4.52
C ALA A 22 2.58 13.83 -5.36
N ILE A 23 3.21 15.01 -5.33
CA ILE A 23 2.84 16.16 -6.17
C ILE A 23 3.11 15.84 -7.64
N ASP A 24 4.31 15.37 -7.96
CA ASP A 24 4.70 14.98 -9.32
C ASP A 24 3.78 13.90 -9.89
N LEU A 25 3.43 12.90 -9.06
CA LEU A 25 2.49 11.85 -9.44
C LEU A 25 1.10 12.42 -9.71
N TYR A 26 0.64 13.38 -8.91
CA TYR A 26 -0.66 14.00 -9.13
C TYR A 26 -0.69 14.79 -10.43
N GLU A 27 0.40 15.46 -10.81
CA GLU A 27 0.50 16.11 -12.12
C GLU A 27 0.43 15.10 -13.28
N ASP A 28 1.01 13.91 -13.11
CA ASP A 28 0.82 12.77 -14.03
C ASP A 28 -0.51 12.04 -13.78
N GLN A 29 -1.59 12.64 -14.26
CA GLN A 29 -2.95 12.11 -14.14
C GLN A 29 -3.12 10.69 -14.71
N LYS A 30 -2.30 10.26 -15.68
CA LYS A 30 -2.37 8.92 -16.26
C LYS A 30 -1.86 7.89 -15.26
N ASN A 31 -0.68 8.11 -14.69
CA ASN A 31 -0.12 7.20 -13.69
C ASN A 31 -0.86 7.29 -12.36
N TYR A 32 -1.32 8.48 -11.95
CA TYR A 32 -2.15 8.65 -10.77
C TYR A 32 -3.41 7.77 -10.81
N LYS A 33 -4.18 7.81 -11.91
CA LYS A 33 -5.37 6.97 -12.08
C LYS A 33 -5.06 5.48 -12.03
N LYS A 34 -3.93 5.07 -12.59
CA LYS A 34 -3.47 3.66 -12.57
C LYS A 34 -3.15 3.20 -11.15
N ILE A 35 -2.36 3.97 -10.42
CA ILE A 35 -1.98 3.66 -9.03
C ILE A 35 -3.21 3.65 -8.12
N ARG A 36 -4.09 4.65 -8.25
CA ARG A 36 -5.36 4.70 -7.51
C ARG A 36 -6.23 3.48 -7.80
N LYS A 37 -6.41 3.11 -9.07
CA LYS A 37 -7.17 1.91 -9.46
C LYS A 37 -6.57 0.65 -8.87
N ASN A 38 -5.24 0.49 -8.90
CA ASN A 38 -4.57 -0.66 -8.28
C ASN A 38 -4.86 -0.75 -6.79
N GLY A 39 -4.88 0.38 -6.08
CA GLY A 39 -5.24 0.45 -4.67
C GLY A 39 -6.69 0.04 -4.42
N MET A 40 -7.63 0.57 -5.20
CA MET A 40 -9.06 0.22 -5.10
C MET A 40 -9.37 -1.24 -5.41
N LEU A 41 -8.54 -1.91 -6.21
CA LEU A 41 -8.68 -3.34 -6.52
C LEU A 41 -8.08 -4.25 -5.44
N LYS A 42 -7.39 -3.71 -4.43
CA LYS A 42 -6.90 -4.52 -3.32
C LYS A 42 -8.05 -4.88 -2.40
N ASP A 43 -8.17 -6.18 -2.14
CA ASP A 43 -9.06 -6.68 -1.12
C ASP A 43 -8.43 -6.46 0.27
N PHE A 44 -9.02 -5.57 1.05
CA PHE A 44 -8.69 -5.30 2.44
C PHE A 44 -9.81 -5.76 3.39
N SER A 45 -10.64 -6.71 2.95
CA SER A 45 -11.71 -7.28 3.76
C SER A 45 -11.17 -8.07 4.95
N TRP A 46 -11.99 -8.13 6.00
CA TRP A 46 -11.73 -8.97 7.17
C TRP A 46 -11.71 -10.46 6.84
N GLU A 47 -12.49 -10.90 5.85
CA GLU A 47 -12.52 -12.30 5.41
C GLU A 47 -11.15 -12.73 4.86
N ARG A 48 -10.51 -11.87 4.06
CA ARG A 48 -9.17 -12.18 3.54
C ARG A 48 -8.13 -12.23 4.66
N THR A 49 -8.13 -11.28 5.58
CA THR A 49 -7.09 -11.23 6.63
C THR A 49 -7.31 -12.29 7.71
N SER A 50 -8.55 -12.70 7.99
CA SER A 50 -8.83 -13.73 9.00
C SER A 50 -8.37 -15.13 8.58
N LEU A 51 -8.32 -15.42 7.27
CA LEU A 51 -7.77 -16.69 6.77
C LEU A 51 -6.30 -16.88 7.18
N GLU A 52 -5.49 -15.82 7.17
CA GLU A 52 -4.09 -15.90 7.61
C GLU A 52 -3.99 -16.23 9.12
N TYR A 53 -4.95 -15.78 9.94
CA TYR A 53 -5.04 -16.15 11.35
C TYR A 53 -5.50 -17.59 11.54
N LEU A 54 -6.43 -18.08 10.71
CA LEU A 54 -6.87 -19.47 10.75
C LEU A 54 -5.70 -20.41 10.40
N ASP A 55 -4.96 -20.12 9.33
CA ASP A 55 -3.77 -20.88 8.94
C ASP A 55 -2.73 -20.90 10.08
N LEU A 56 -2.52 -19.76 10.75
CA LEU A 56 -1.63 -19.69 11.91
C LEU A 56 -2.14 -20.57 13.05
N TYR A 57 -3.42 -20.51 13.39
CA TYR A 57 -3.98 -21.33 14.48
C TYR A 57 -3.91 -22.83 14.16
N ASP A 58 -4.21 -23.23 12.93
CA ASP A 58 -4.07 -24.62 12.50
C ASP A 58 -2.63 -25.10 12.60
N SER A 59 -1.65 -24.24 12.27
CA SER A 59 -0.21 -24.57 12.40
C SER A 59 0.26 -24.80 13.83
N LEU A 60 -0.42 -24.20 14.82
CA LEU A 60 -0.09 -24.30 16.24
C LEU A 60 -0.79 -25.47 16.95
N LEU A 61 -1.85 -26.01 16.34
CA LEU A 61 -2.65 -27.12 16.88
C LEU A 61 -2.25 -28.50 16.32
N GLN A 62 -1.38 -28.53 15.31
CA GLN A 62 -0.72 -29.74 14.80
C GLN A 62 0.57 -30.04 15.58
#